data_AF-A0A8T1GZU7-F1
#
_entry.id   AF-A0A8T1GZU7-F1
#
_cell.length_a   1.000
_cell.length_b   1.000
_cell.length_c   1.000
_cell.angle_alpha   90.00
_cell.angle_beta   90.00
_cell.angle_gamma   90.00
#
_symmetry.space_group_name_H-M   'P 1'
#
loop_
_entity.id
_entity.type
_entity.pdbx_description
1 polymer ?
#
loop_
_entity_poly.entity_id
_entity_poly.type
_entity_poly.pdbx_seq_one_letter_code
_entity_poly.pdbx_strand_id
1 'polypeptide(L)'
;METLELNKPKQLGGCHRLLWEPKLMYALNSAWGSTTANCLPVYYQHTAGFSKIQIGLLHTLPSIAAILGPPFWGGVADQIRNQRVIHVFCIVRSSCCLVVPPMKPSSFLDLRADNQGSKRVEMSNKRFTVNPFEELTLTSEDRVKLVDIANTLVHAKLEEYEEYLKTAKTIHLVRWKKFSSSGAATTYIERKNSNPDSNLPELLMTGPLPGTLDENTFGIVNPTLEAMRIKASYLNDFSAVAVLSTVVEPTVDEPFLSVVVKWMEIDIPGASIGVVRNRDYVYVESTGNT
;
A
#
# COMPACT_ATOMS: atom_id res chain seq x y z
N MET A 1 -23.94 70.06 -58.16
CA MET A 1 -24.34 68.69 -57.76
C MET A 1 -23.04 67.91 -57.64
N GLU A 2 -22.46 68.02 -56.45
CA GLU A 2 -21.05 67.79 -56.16
C GLU A 2 -20.86 66.34 -55.68
N THR A 3 -19.95 65.62 -56.32
CA THR A 3 -19.58 64.24 -56.00
C THR A 3 -18.79 64.21 -54.70
N LEU A 4 -19.47 63.86 -53.59
CA LEU A 4 -18.83 63.59 -52.30
C LEU A 4 -18.40 62.12 -52.24
N GLU A 5 -17.10 61.89 -52.33
CA GLU A 5 -16.45 60.61 -52.05
C GLU A 5 -16.76 60.14 -50.62
N LEU A 6 -17.50 59.03 -50.50
CA LEU A 6 -17.64 58.32 -49.23
C LEU A 6 -16.38 57.45 -49.03
N ASN A 7 -15.45 58.04 -48.30
CA ASN A 7 -14.23 57.47 -47.72
C ASN A 7 -14.38 55.96 -47.41
N LYS A 8 -13.69 55.10 -48.19
CA LYS A 8 -13.56 53.67 -47.87
C LYS A 8 -12.82 53.53 -46.55
N PRO A 9 -13.39 52.96 -45.48
CA PRO A 9 -12.57 52.51 -44.38
C PRO A 9 -11.62 51.42 -44.92
N LYS A 10 -10.31 51.65 -44.78
CA LYS A 10 -9.28 50.60 -44.88
C LYS A 10 -9.68 49.47 -43.91
N GLN A 11 -10.43 48.49 -44.41
CA GLN A 11 -10.75 47.32 -43.62
C GLN A 11 -9.48 46.47 -43.54
N LEU A 12 -9.01 46.44 -42.31
CA LEU A 12 -7.70 46.05 -41.84
C LEU A 12 -7.49 44.55 -42.10
N GLY A 13 -6.74 44.22 -43.16
CA GLY A 13 -6.17 42.88 -43.39
C GLY A 13 -5.20 42.38 -42.30
N GLY A 14 -5.25 42.98 -41.10
CA GLY A 14 -4.44 42.65 -39.93
C GLY A 14 -5.13 41.77 -38.89
N CYS A 15 -6.44 41.54 -38.97
CA CYS A 15 -7.14 40.73 -37.97
C CYS A 15 -6.75 39.23 -38.06
N HIS A 16 -6.53 38.71 -39.26
CA HIS A 16 -6.13 37.31 -39.47
C HIS A 16 -4.68 37.02 -39.05
N ARG A 17 -3.80 38.05 -39.05
CA ARG A 17 -2.39 37.97 -38.61
C ARG A 17 -2.19 38.21 -37.11
N LEU A 18 -3.23 38.55 -36.36
CA LEU A 18 -3.15 38.65 -34.89
C LEU A 18 -3.65 37.38 -34.20
N LEU A 19 -4.59 36.69 -34.84
CA LEU A 19 -5.21 35.46 -34.32
C LEU A 19 -4.34 34.21 -34.50
N TRP A 20 -3.36 34.22 -35.40
CA TRP A 20 -2.51 33.05 -35.62
C TRP A 20 -1.63 32.75 -34.39
N GLU A 21 -1.17 33.77 -33.64
CA GLU A 21 -0.34 33.56 -32.45
C GLU A 21 -1.12 32.83 -31.34
N PRO A 22 -2.34 33.27 -30.93
CA PRO A 22 -3.15 32.50 -29.98
C PRO A 22 -3.56 31.12 -30.52
N LYS A 23 -3.90 31.01 -31.82
CA LYS A 23 -4.28 29.73 -32.44
C LYS A 23 -3.11 28.75 -32.46
N LEU A 24 -1.90 29.22 -32.76
CA LEU A 24 -0.69 28.42 -32.76
C LEU A 24 -0.32 28.00 -31.33
N MET A 25 -0.38 28.91 -30.36
CA MET A 25 -0.14 28.58 -28.95
C MET A 25 -1.16 27.55 -28.45
N TYR A 26 -2.42 27.69 -28.81
CA TYR A 26 -3.47 26.73 -28.47
C TYR A 26 -3.25 25.37 -29.16
N ALA A 27 -2.86 25.36 -30.43
CA ALA A 27 -2.55 24.15 -31.17
C ALA A 27 -1.33 23.41 -30.59
N LEU A 28 -0.26 24.14 -30.25
CA LEU A 28 0.93 23.58 -29.62
C LEU A 28 0.62 23.04 -28.21
N ASN A 29 -0.15 23.78 -27.41
CA ASN A 29 -0.58 23.32 -26.09
C ASN A 29 -1.45 22.06 -26.17
N SER A 30 -2.35 22.00 -27.16
CA SER A 30 -3.23 20.84 -27.37
C SER A 30 -2.44 19.62 -27.89
N ALA A 31 -1.46 19.83 -28.77
CA ALA A 31 -0.56 18.79 -29.26
C ALA A 31 0.34 18.24 -28.14
N TRP A 32 0.86 19.12 -27.28
CA TRP A 32 1.63 18.74 -26.09
C TRP A 32 0.77 17.97 -25.09
N GLY A 33 -0.44 18.45 -24.79
CA GLY A 33 -1.40 17.77 -23.92
C GLY A 33 -1.77 16.38 -24.44
N SER A 34 -1.94 16.23 -25.76
CA SER A 34 -2.24 14.94 -26.38
C SER A 34 -1.05 13.99 -26.36
N THR A 35 0.16 14.49 -26.58
CA THR A 35 1.38 13.68 -26.55
C THR A 35 1.69 13.21 -25.14
N THR A 36 1.53 14.09 -24.14
CA THR A 36 1.70 13.74 -22.73
C THR A 36 0.62 12.76 -22.27
N ALA A 37 -0.65 12.94 -22.63
CA ALA A 37 -1.71 11.99 -22.27
C ALA A 37 -1.47 10.57 -22.81
N ASN A 38 -0.83 10.42 -23.98
CA ASN A 38 -0.63 9.11 -24.60
C ASN A 38 0.74 8.49 -24.30
N CYS A 39 1.82 9.26 -24.33
CA CYS A 39 3.18 8.74 -24.15
C CYS A 39 3.57 8.62 -22.67
N LEU A 40 3.00 9.45 -21.80
CA LEU A 40 3.34 9.46 -20.38
C LEU A 40 2.87 8.18 -19.65
N PRO A 41 1.65 7.64 -19.90
CA PRO A 41 1.26 6.33 -19.40
C PRO A 41 2.17 5.19 -19.87
N VAL A 42 2.58 5.20 -21.15
CA VAL A 42 3.48 4.20 -21.73
C VAL A 42 4.87 4.28 -21.08
N TYR A 43 5.38 5.49 -20.83
CA TYR A 43 6.63 5.70 -20.11
C TYR A 43 6.55 5.24 -18.65
N TYR A 44 5.46 5.55 -17.93
CA TYR A 44 5.26 5.08 -16.56
C TYR A 44 5.13 3.56 -16.47
N GLN A 45 4.56 2.93 -17.49
CA GLN A 45 4.46 1.48 -17.58
C GLN A 45 5.81 0.82 -17.90
N HIS A 46 6.58 1.34 -18.86
CA HIS A 46 7.85 0.73 -19.30
C HIS A 46 9.07 1.08 -18.45
N THR A 47 9.16 2.31 -17.93
CA THR A 47 10.37 2.80 -17.23
C THR A 47 10.26 2.72 -15.72
N ALA A 48 9.06 2.93 -15.16
CA ALA A 48 8.84 3.02 -13.71
C ALA A 48 8.03 1.86 -13.10
N GLY A 49 7.44 0.98 -13.93
CA GLY A 49 6.76 -0.22 -13.47
C GLY A 49 5.46 0.02 -12.69
N PHE A 50 4.82 1.17 -12.86
CA PHE A 50 3.58 1.53 -12.16
C PHE A 50 2.38 0.66 -12.59
N SER A 51 1.49 0.37 -11.63
CA SER A 51 0.24 -0.35 -11.91
C SER A 51 -0.76 0.52 -12.69
N LYS A 52 -1.66 -0.11 -13.46
CA LYS A 52 -2.67 0.60 -14.27
C LYS A 52 -3.56 1.55 -13.44
N ILE A 53 -3.81 1.20 -12.18
CA ILE A 53 -4.61 2.02 -11.25
C ILE A 53 -3.82 3.26 -10.79
N GLN A 54 -2.53 3.11 -10.47
CA GLN A 54 -1.67 4.26 -10.12
C GLN A 54 -1.51 5.23 -11.29
N ILE A 55 -1.38 4.71 -12.52
CA ILE A 55 -1.34 5.53 -13.73
C ILE A 55 -2.66 6.29 -13.89
N GLY A 56 -3.80 5.63 -13.65
CA GLY A 56 -5.12 6.26 -13.66
C GLY A 56 -5.25 7.38 -12.63
N LEU A 57 -4.80 7.16 -11.39
CA LEU A 57 -4.83 8.17 -10.32
C LEU A 57 -3.92 9.35 -10.64
N LEU A 58 -2.70 9.11 -11.13
CA LEU A 58 -1.75 10.17 -11.52
C LEU A 58 -2.31 11.02 -12.66
N HIS A 59 -3.09 10.40 -13.56
CA HIS A 59 -3.76 11.09 -14.66
C HIS A 59 -4.94 11.99 -14.21
N THR A 60 -5.39 11.89 -12.94
CA THR A 60 -6.39 12.82 -12.38
C THR A 60 -5.79 14.13 -11.87
N LEU A 61 -4.48 14.16 -11.58
CA LEU A 61 -3.79 15.36 -11.08
C LEU A 61 -3.85 16.56 -12.05
N PRO A 62 -3.66 16.39 -13.38
CA PRO A 62 -3.82 17.49 -14.33
C PRO A 62 -5.24 18.08 -14.32
N SER A 63 -6.26 17.25 -14.12
CA SER A 63 -7.66 17.70 -14.05
C SER A 63 -7.93 18.52 -12.79
N ILE A 64 -7.40 18.09 -11.64
CA ILE A 64 -7.49 18.84 -10.38
C ILE A 64 -6.74 20.17 -10.50
N ALA A 65 -5.53 20.15 -11.08
CA ALA A 65 -4.75 21.35 -11.33
C ALA A 65 -5.44 22.32 -12.31
N ALA A 66 -6.17 21.82 -13.31
CA ALA A 66 -6.94 22.64 -14.23
C ALA A 66 -8.16 23.30 -13.57
N ILE A 67 -8.71 22.70 -12.50
CA ILE A 67 -9.83 23.28 -11.73
C ILE A 67 -9.34 24.34 -10.75
N LEU A 68 -8.23 24.07 -10.06
CA LEU A 68 -7.71 24.96 -9.00
C LEU A 68 -6.76 26.04 -9.52
N GLY A 69 -6.08 25.80 -10.64
CA GLY A 69 -5.10 26.70 -11.23
C GLY A 69 -5.69 28.06 -11.65
N PRO A 70 -6.78 28.11 -12.44
CA PRO A 70 -7.37 29.37 -12.90
C PRO A 70 -7.78 30.35 -11.78
N PRO A 71 -8.50 29.95 -10.71
CA PRO A 71 -8.84 30.87 -9.63
C PRO A 71 -7.61 31.31 -8.82
N PHE A 72 -6.67 30.39 -8.58
CA PHE A 72 -5.44 30.70 -7.85
C PHE A 72 -4.56 31.72 -8.59
N TRP A 73 -4.24 31.45 -9.86
CA TRP A 73 -3.40 32.34 -10.67
C TRP A 73 -4.13 33.62 -11.10
N GLY A 74 -5.46 33.58 -11.21
CA GLY A 74 -6.29 34.77 -11.40
C GLY A 74 -6.10 35.77 -10.25
N GLY A 75 -6.21 35.30 -8.99
CA GLY A 75 -6.00 36.16 -7.82
C GLY A 75 -4.57 36.67 -7.68
N VAL A 76 -3.57 35.85 -8.02
CA VAL A 76 -2.15 36.28 -8.04
C VAL A 76 -1.89 37.33 -9.13
N ALA A 77 -2.54 37.20 -10.29
CA ALA A 77 -2.44 38.17 -11.38
C ALA A 77 -3.06 39.52 -11.05
N ASP A 78 -4.19 39.52 -10.33
CA ASP A 78 -4.87 40.74 -9.90
C ASP A 78 -4.03 41.52 -8.88
N GLN A 79 -3.29 40.82 -8.01
CA GLN A 79 -2.39 41.43 -7.02
C GLN A 79 -1.15 42.09 -7.67
N ILE A 80 -0.67 41.54 -8.80
CA ILE A 80 0.60 41.95 -9.43
C ILE A 80 0.38 42.98 -10.57
N ARG A 81 -0.87 43.20 -11.00
CA ARG A 81 -1.27 44.14 -12.10
C ARG A 81 -0.50 43.98 -13.42
N ASN A 82 0.24 42.88 -13.60
CA ASN A 82 1.05 42.64 -14.79
C ASN A 82 1.03 41.15 -15.20
N GLN A 83 -0.04 40.76 -15.89
CA GLN A 83 -0.32 39.37 -16.32
C GLN A 83 0.81 38.76 -17.17
N ARG A 84 1.60 39.57 -17.88
CA ARG A 84 2.70 39.09 -18.74
C ARG A 84 3.85 38.48 -17.94
N VAL A 85 4.14 38.99 -16.74
CA VAL A 85 5.23 38.49 -15.89
C VAL A 85 4.94 37.08 -15.39
N ILE A 86 3.67 36.80 -15.04
CA ILE A 86 3.24 35.48 -14.56
C ILE A 86 3.32 34.44 -15.67
N HIS A 87 2.93 34.80 -16.90
CA HIS A 87 3.07 33.91 -18.05
C HIS A 87 4.53 33.61 -18.39
N VAL A 88 5.40 34.63 -18.41
CA VAL A 88 6.85 34.42 -18.64
C VAL A 88 7.45 33.55 -17.53
N PHE A 89 7.09 33.79 -16.27
CA PHE A 89 7.53 32.95 -15.16
C PHE A 89 7.07 31.49 -15.29
N CYS A 90 5.82 31.25 -15.68
CA CYS A 90 5.29 29.89 -15.88
C CYS A 90 5.99 29.15 -17.03
N ILE A 91 6.29 29.85 -18.13
CA ILE A 91 7.00 29.27 -19.29
C ILE A 91 8.46 28.96 -18.90
N VAL A 92 9.18 29.90 -18.28
CA VAL A 92 10.57 29.72 -17.87
C VAL A 92 10.71 28.59 -16.86
N ARG A 93 9.81 28.51 -15.87
CA ARG A 93 9.83 27.46 -14.85
C ARG A 93 9.50 26.07 -15.41
N SER A 94 8.57 25.99 -16.37
CA SER A 94 8.22 24.73 -17.05
C SER A 94 9.38 24.21 -17.90
N SER A 95 10.08 25.10 -18.61
CA SER A 95 11.27 24.74 -19.40
C SER A 95 12.45 24.31 -18.54
N CYS A 96 12.60 24.87 -17.33
CA CYS A 96 13.69 24.50 -16.41
C CYS A 96 13.42 23.15 -15.70
N CYS A 97 12.16 22.80 -15.44
CA CYS A 97 11.80 21.48 -14.89
C CYS A 97 12.09 20.32 -15.84
N LEU A 98 12.14 20.55 -17.16
CA LEU A 98 12.50 19.52 -18.15
C LEU A 98 14.00 19.21 -18.19
N VAL A 99 14.85 20.00 -17.53
CA VAL A 99 16.31 19.80 -17.46
C VAL A 99 16.72 19.11 -16.14
N VAL A 100 15.76 18.85 -15.25
CA VAL A 100 16.02 18.10 -14.03
C VAL A 100 16.19 16.62 -14.41
N PRO A 101 17.31 15.95 -14.06
CA PRO A 101 17.47 14.52 -14.31
C PRO A 101 16.29 13.77 -13.68
N PRO A 102 15.84 12.65 -14.29
CA PRO A 102 14.66 11.94 -13.84
C PRO A 102 14.74 11.73 -12.33
N MET A 103 13.79 12.34 -11.60
CA MET A 103 13.67 12.17 -10.16
C MET A 103 13.76 10.67 -9.87
N LYS A 104 14.74 10.28 -9.03
CA LYS A 104 14.85 8.91 -8.56
C LYS A 104 13.47 8.49 -8.01
N PRO A 105 12.96 7.29 -8.33
CA PRO A 105 11.58 6.88 -8.00
C PRO A 105 11.29 6.77 -6.50
N SER A 106 12.25 7.08 -5.62
CA SER A 106 12.25 6.70 -4.21
C SER A 106 11.39 7.58 -3.30
N SER A 107 10.57 8.51 -3.82
CA SER A 107 9.86 9.47 -2.97
C SER A 107 8.42 9.81 -3.37
N PHE A 108 7.80 9.08 -4.30
CA PHE A 108 6.42 9.39 -4.68
C PHE A 108 5.62 8.12 -5.04
N LEU A 109 4.93 7.58 -4.01
CA LEU A 109 3.82 6.63 -4.05
C LEU A 109 4.15 5.15 -4.36
N ASP A 110 4.66 4.46 -3.33
CA ASP A 110 4.54 3.02 -3.13
C ASP A 110 3.08 2.63 -2.79
N LEU A 111 2.18 2.73 -3.78
CA LEU A 111 0.82 2.16 -3.72
C LEU A 111 0.74 0.95 -4.65
N ARG A 112 1.40 -0.12 -4.22
CA ARG A 112 1.49 -1.40 -4.92
C ARG A 112 0.12 -2.06 -5.03
N ALA A 113 -0.43 -2.13 -6.25
CA ALA A 113 -1.41 -3.14 -6.64
C ALA A 113 -0.64 -4.37 -7.14
N ASP A 114 -0.83 -5.48 -6.43
CA ASP A 114 -0.20 -6.76 -6.68
C ASP A 114 -0.70 -7.38 -7.99
N ASN A 115 0.22 -7.79 -8.86
CA ASN A 115 -0.05 -8.82 -9.86
C ASN A 115 1.24 -9.57 -10.16
N GLN A 116 1.21 -10.87 -9.85
CA GLN A 116 2.34 -11.80 -9.87
C GLN A 116 3.01 -11.88 -11.25
N GLY A 117 4.31 -11.62 -11.27
CA GLY A 117 5.19 -11.83 -12.39
C GLY A 117 6.63 -11.61 -11.96
N SER A 118 7.29 -12.71 -11.60
CA SER A 118 8.74 -12.89 -11.40
C SER A 118 9.59 -11.61 -11.42
N LYS A 119 9.88 -11.07 -10.23
CA LYS A 119 10.95 -10.09 -10.04
C LYS A 119 11.76 -10.49 -8.81
N ARG A 120 13.04 -10.75 -9.04
CA ARG A 120 14.08 -10.79 -8.01
C ARG A 120 13.94 -9.52 -7.16
N VAL A 121 13.43 -9.69 -5.95
CA VAL A 121 13.20 -8.60 -5.00
C VAL A 121 14.58 -8.12 -4.55
N GLU A 122 14.93 -6.89 -4.91
CA GLU A 122 16.01 -6.18 -4.24
C GLU A 122 15.52 -5.96 -2.79
N MET A 123 16.00 -6.80 -1.88
CA MET A 123 15.59 -6.73 -0.47
C MET A 123 16.07 -5.41 0.11
N SER A 124 15.12 -4.57 0.49
CA SER A 124 15.36 -3.46 1.42
C SER A 124 16.11 -3.99 2.65
N ASN A 125 17.38 -3.60 2.80
CA ASN A 125 18.27 -4.00 3.91
C ASN A 125 17.76 -3.59 5.31
N LYS A 126 16.59 -2.96 5.40
CA LYS A 126 15.99 -2.44 6.63
C LYS A 126 14.87 -3.31 7.20
N ARG A 127 14.43 -4.36 6.48
CA ARG A 127 13.28 -5.21 6.90
C ARG A 127 13.57 -6.10 8.11
N PHE A 128 14.85 -6.39 8.36
CA PHE A 128 15.27 -7.35 9.37
C PHE A 128 16.27 -6.70 10.31
N THR A 129 15.78 -5.76 11.13
CA THR A 129 16.57 -5.18 12.21
C THR A 129 16.93 -6.26 13.23
N VAL A 130 18.15 -6.16 13.77
CA VAL A 130 18.49 -6.78 15.06
C VAL A 130 17.43 -6.32 16.07
N ASN A 131 17.00 -7.22 16.96
CA ASN A 131 16.00 -6.93 18.00
C ASN A 131 16.22 -5.50 18.55
N PRO A 132 15.26 -4.56 18.38
CA PRO A 132 15.45 -3.18 18.80
C PRO A 132 15.36 -3.01 20.32
N PHE A 133 14.99 -4.07 21.04
CA PHE A 133 14.86 -4.09 22.50
C PHE A 133 16.04 -4.78 23.16
N GLU A 134 16.24 -4.49 24.45
CA GLU A 134 17.14 -5.27 25.30
C GLU A 134 16.66 -6.71 25.43
N GLU A 135 17.57 -7.60 25.83
CA GLU A 135 17.25 -9.01 26.03
C GLU A 135 16.16 -9.19 27.10
N LEU A 136 15.07 -9.87 26.72
CA LEU A 136 13.95 -10.11 27.61
C LEU A 136 14.29 -11.26 28.58
N THR A 137 14.59 -10.91 29.83
CA THR A 137 14.83 -11.88 30.90
C THR A 137 13.52 -12.28 31.58
N LEU A 138 13.08 -13.51 31.33
CA LEU A 138 11.88 -14.08 31.95
C LEU A 138 12.26 -14.94 33.15
N THR A 139 11.57 -14.74 34.28
CA THR A 139 11.71 -15.61 35.45
C THR A 139 11.15 -17.00 35.16
N SER A 140 11.56 -18.01 35.93
CA SER A 140 11.00 -19.37 35.81
C SER A 140 9.48 -19.40 36.03
N GLU A 141 8.97 -18.55 36.93
CA GLU A 141 7.55 -18.44 37.20
C GLU A 141 6.78 -17.87 35.98
N ASP A 142 7.30 -16.80 35.37
CA ASP A 142 6.68 -16.20 34.18
C ASP A 142 6.69 -17.16 32.99
N ARG A 143 7.78 -17.92 32.81
CA ARG A 143 7.86 -18.96 31.78
C ARG A 143 6.76 -20.01 31.93
N VAL A 144 6.52 -20.49 33.15
CA VAL A 144 5.44 -21.46 33.41
C VAL A 144 4.08 -20.83 33.13
N LYS A 145 3.83 -19.59 33.57
CA LYS A 145 2.57 -18.88 33.31
C LYS A 145 2.31 -18.69 31.81
N LEU A 146 3.33 -18.36 31.02
CA LEU A 146 3.18 -18.20 29.57
C LEU A 146 2.79 -19.50 28.88
N VAL A 147 3.38 -20.63 29.31
CA VAL A 147 3.02 -21.97 28.82
C VAL A 147 1.58 -22.32 29.21
N ASP A 148 1.19 -22.04 30.45
CA ASP A 148 -0.17 -22.34 30.95
C ASP A 148 -1.26 -21.53 30.20
N ILE A 149 -0.99 -20.24 29.95
CA ILE A 149 -1.87 -19.37 29.14
C ILE A 149 -1.98 -19.92 27.72
N ALA A 150 -0.85 -20.28 27.09
CA ALA A 150 -0.85 -20.82 25.73
C ALA A 150 -1.66 -22.12 25.63
N ASN A 151 -1.47 -23.05 26.58
CA ASN A 151 -2.21 -24.31 26.62
C ASN A 151 -3.70 -24.08 26.84
N THR A 152 -4.07 -23.17 27.75
CA THR A 152 -5.47 -22.81 28.00
C THR A 152 -6.15 -22.28 26.74
N LEU A 153 -5.47 -21.41 25.99
CA LEU A 153 -6.00 -20.87 24.73
C LEU A 153 -6.13 -21.94 23.63
N VAL A 154 -5.15 -22.84 23.53
CA VAL A 154 -5.19 -23.96 22.58
C VAL A 154 -6.36 -24.89 22.89
N HIS A 155 -6.55 -25.28 24.16
CA HIS A 155 -7.67 -26.13 24.55
C HIS A 155 -9.03 -25.48 24.27
N ALA A 156 -9.19 -24.20 24.61
CA ALA A 156 -10.43 -23.47 24.30
C ALA A 156 -10.73 -23.43 22.79
N LYS A 157 -9.71 -23.20 21.95
CA LYS A 157 -9.88 -23.20 20.49
C LYS A 157 -10.07 -24.58 19.89
N LEU A 158 -9.51 -25.62 20.51
CA LEU A 158 -9.74 -27.02 20.12
C LEU A 158 -11.20 -27.41 20.32
N GLU A 159 -11.79 -27.08 21.47
CA GLU A 159 -13.21 -27.34 21.75
C GLU A 159 -14.12 -26.67 20.70
N GLU A 160 -13.87 -25.40 20.39
CA GLU A 160 -14.58 -24.67 19.32
C GLU A 160 -14.42 -25.36 17.94
N TYR A 161 -13.22 -25.86 17.63
CA TYR A 161 -12.95 -26.57 16.38
C TYR A 161 -13.67 -27.91 16.30
N GLU A 162 -13.74 -28.66 17.40
CA GLU A 162 -14.48 -29.93 17.46
C GLU A 162 -15.99 -29.73 17.24
N GLU A 163 -16.58 -28.67 17.77
CA GLU A 163 -17.97 -28.30 17.49
C GLU A 163 -18.18 -27.93 16.02
N TYR A 164 -17.21 -27.22 15.43
CA TYR A 164 -17.22 -26.90 14.01
C TYR A 164 -17.16 -28.17 13.12
N LEU A 165 -16.40 -29.18 13.53
CA LEU A 165 -16.38 -30.50 12.86
C LEU A 165 -17.73 -31.20 12.93
N LYS A 166 -18.41 -31.17 14.09
CA LYS A 166 -19.75 -31.77 14.27
C LYS A 166 -20.80 -31.12 13.36
N THR A 167 -20.63 -29.84 13.02
CA THR A 167 -21.54 -29.08 12.15
C THR A 167 -21.20 -29.24 10.65
N ALA A 168 -20.48 -30.32 10.29
CA ALA A 168 -20.03 -30.59 8.93
C ALA A 168 -19.28 -29.41 8.28
N LYS A 169 -18.54 -28.63 9.08
CA LYS A 169 -17.77 -27.44 8.65
C LYS A 169 -18.65 -26.34 8.03
N THR A 170 -19.90 -26.20 8.50
CA THR A 170 -20.81 -25.16 8.03
C THR A 170 -20.51 -23.82 8.70
N ILE A 171 -20.45 -22.75 7.91
CA ILE A 171 -20.16 -21.40 8.41
C ILE A 171 -21.47 -20.65 8.66
N HIS A 172 -21.72 -20.27 9.91
CA HIS A 172 -22.90 -19.48 10.28
C HIS A 172 -22.76 -18.03 9.80
N LEU A 173 -23.39 -17.68 8.68
CA LEU A 173 -23.35 -16.34 8.07
C LEU A 173 -23.98 -15.23 8.93
N VAL A 174 -24.74 -15.62 9.96
CA VAL A 174 -25.28 -14.72 10.99
C VAL A 174 -24.16 -14.19 11.89
N ARG A 175 -23.17 -15.04 12.23
CA ARG A 175 -21.98 -14.66 13.01
C ARG A 175 -20.86 -14.14 12.13
N TRP A 176 -20.62 -14.83 11.00
CA TRP A 176 -19.48 -14.61 10.13
C TRP A 176 -19.87 -13.80 8.88
N LYS A 177 -19.11 -12.75 8.58
CA LYS A 177 -19.21 -11.99 7.33
C LYS A 177 -18.00 -12.34 6.46
N LYS A 178 -18.22 -12.72 5.21
CA LYS A 178 -17.13 -12.92 4.25
C LYS A 178 -16.33 -11.63 4.10
N PHE A 179 -15.02 -11.69 4.32
CA PHE A 179 -14.10 -10.55 4.27
C PHE A 179 -13.26 -10.57 2.98
N SER A 180 -12.63 -11.70 2.69
CA SER A 180 -11.76 -11.86 1.52
C SER A 180 -11.73 -13.32 1.05
N SER A 181 -11.30 -13.55 -0.18
CA SER A 181 -10.94 -14.87 -0.69
C SER A 181 -9.58 -14.78 -1.37
N SER A 182 -8.70 -15.74 -1.08
CA SER A 182 -7.39 -15.88 -1.70
C SER A 182 -7.21 -17.33 -2.14
N GLY A 183 -7.06 -17.54 -3.45
CA GLY A 183 -7.07 -18.88 -4.03
C GLY A 183 -8.33 -19.66 -3.65
N ALA A 184 -8.14 -20.85 -3.07
CA ALA A 184 -9.23 -21.70 -2.59
C ALA A 184 -9.65 -21.40 -1.14
N ALA A 185 -8.95 -20.51 -0.43
CA ALA A 185 -9.26 -20.13 0.94
C ALA A 185 -10.18 -18.91 0.99
N THR A 186 -11.11 -18.91 1.93
CA THR A 186 -12.00 -17.79 2.23
C THR A 186 -11.83 -17.38 3.69
N THR A 187 -11.58 -16.09 3.88
CA THR A 187 -11.47 -15.44 5.18
C THR A 187 -12.78 -14.74 5.51
N TYR A 188 -13.26 -14.97 6.72
CA TYR A 188 -14.45 -14.40 7.31
C TYR A 188 -14.04 -13.56 8.53
N ILE A 189 -14.78 -12.48 8.76
CA ILE A 189 -14.64 -11.63 9.94
C ILE A 189 -15.91 -11.75 10.78
N GLU A 190 -15.74 -11.85 12.09
CA GLU A 190 -16.86 -11.88 13.02
C GLU A 190 -17.63 -10.55 12.99
N ARG A 191 -18.96 -10.64 12.99
CA ARG A 191 -19.82 -9.46 13.09
C ARG A 191 -19.89 -9.03 14.55
N LYS A 192 -19.70 -7.73 14.80
CA LYS A 192 -19.75 -7.11 16.14
C LYS A 192 -20.98 -7.48 16.98
N ASN A 193 -22.13 -7.69 16.35
CA ASN A 193 -23.37 -8.07 17.04
C ASN A 193 -23.36 -9.49 17.64
N SER A 194 -22.41 -10.33 17.21
CA SER A 194 -22.31 -11.73 17.66
C SER A 194 -21.53 -11.86 18.96
N ASN A 195 -20.64 -10.89 19.23
CA ASN A 195 -19.82 -10.85 20.45
C ASN A 195 -19.61 -9.38 20.87
N PRO A 196 -20.62 -8.73 21.49
CA PRO A 196 -20.57 -7.31 21.83
C PRO A 196 -19.55 -6.99 22.93
N ASP A 197 -19.14 -7.98 23.72
CA ASP A 197 -18.20 -7.83 24.84
C ASP A 197 -16.73 -7.88 24.35
N SER A 198 -16.48 -8.39 23.14
CA SER A 198 -15.15 -8.41 22.55
C SER A 198 -14.83 -7.09 21.83
N ASN A 199 -13.69 -6.49 22.16
CA ASN A 199 -13.18 -5.29 21.49
C ASN A 199 -12.32 -5.61 20.26
N LEU A 200 -12.04 -6.89 20.00
CA LEU A 200 -11.14 -7.35 18.94
C LEU A 200 -11.91 -8.15 17.89
N PRO A 201 -11.71 -7.88 16.59
CA PRO A 201 -12.35 -8.65 15.54
C PRO A 201 -11.71 -10.04 15.43
N GLU A 202 -12.54 -11.09 15.47
CA GLU A 202 -12.11 -12.46 15.19
C GLU A 202 -12.13 -12.74 13.68
N LEU A 203 -11.10 -13.46 13.20
CA LEU A 203 -10.98 -13.89 11.81
C LEU A 203 -11.00 -15.42 11.73
N LEU A 204 -11.81 -15.94 10.82
CA LEU A 204 -11.89 -17.37 10.51
C LEU A 204 -11.50 -17.58 9.04
N MET A 205 -10.47 -18.38 8.78
CA MET A 205 -10.08 -18.76 7.43
C MET A 205 -10.40 -20.24 7.19
N THR A 206 -11.06 -20.52 6.06
CA THR A 206 -11.43 -21.90 5.68
C THR A 206 -11.07 -22.14 4.23
N GLY A 207 -10.52 -23.32 3.93
CA GLY A 207 -10.17 -23.70 2.57
C GLY A 207 -9.24 -24.92 2.56
N PRO A 208 -9.07 -25.56 1.39
CA PRO A 208 -8.07 -26.59 1.24
C PRO A 208 -6.68 -25.96 1.25
N LEU A 209 -5.78 -26.54 2.05
CA LEU A 209 -4.36 -26.21 2.06
C LEU A 209 -3.60 -27.37 1.38
N PRO A 210 -2.88 -27.13 0.26
CA PRO A 210 -2.12 -28.18 -0.40
C PRO A 210 -0.95 -28.65 0.47
N GLY A 211 -0.57 -29.91 0.33
CA GLY A 211 0.53 -30.52 1.09
C GLY A 211 0.05 -31.36 2.27
N THR A 212 1.00 -32.04 2.90
CA THR A 212 0.78 -32.82 4.13
C THR A 212 0.67 -31.89 5.33
N LEU A 213 0.18 -32.41 6.47
CA LEU A 213 0.13 -31.64 7.72
C LEU A 213 1.55 -31.20 8.12
N ASP A 214 2.51 -32.11 8.10
CA ASP A 214 3.89 -31.85 8.51
C ASP A 214 4.59 -30.79 7.64
N GLU A 215 4.40 -30.85 6.32
CA GLU A 215 4.94 -29.81 5.40
C GLU A 215 4.35 -28.43 5.70
N ASN A 216 3.05 -28.37 5.96
CA ASN A 216 2.37 -27.12 6.30
C ASN A 216 2.80 -26.59 7.68
N THR A 217 2.90 -27.46 8.68
CA THR A 217 3.39 -27.11 10.01
C THR A 217 4.83 -26.62 9.92
N PHE A 218 5.70 -27.24 9.12
CA PHE A 218 7.07 -26.79 8.90
C PHE A 218 7.15 -25.40 8.24
N GLY A 219 6.22 -25.08 7.34
CA GLY A 219 6.11 -23.75 6.74
C GLY A 219 5.58 -22.67 7.70
N ILE A 220 4.91 -23.08 8.78
CA ILE A 220 4.33 -22.18 9.79
C ILE A 220 5.31 -21.95 10.95
N VAL A 221 5.97 -23.01 11.44
CA VAL A 221 6.85 -23.00 12.60
C VAL A 221 8.09 -22.16 12.33
N ASN A 222 8.30 -21.12 13.14
CA ASN A 222 9.45 -20.23 13.01
C ASN A 222 9.99 -19.79 14.39
N PRO A 223 10.61 -20.70 15.16
CA PRO A 223 11.00 -20.45 16.55
C PRO A 223 12.24 -19.57 16.68
N THR A 224 13.09 -19.53 15.64
CA THR A 224 14.32 -18.73 15.62
C THR A 224 14.20 -17.49 14.76
N LEU A 225 15.07 -16.51 15.00
CA LEU A 225 15.15 -15.29 14.19
C LEU A 225 15.43 -15.61 12.71
N GLU A 226 16.31 -16.58 12.43
CA GLU A 226 16.62 -16.97 11.05
C GLU A 226 15.43 -17.65 10.36
N ALA A 227 14.73 -18.56 11.04
CA ALA A 227 13.53 -19.19 10.50
C ALA A 227 12.42 -18.16 10.23
N MET A 228 12.30 -17.16 11.10
CA MET A 228 11.36 -16.05 10.94
C MET A 228 11.72 -15.15 9.76
N ARG A 229 13.01 -14.87 9.52
CA ARG A 229 13.47 -14.14 8.32
C ARG A 229 13.14 -14.90 7.05
N ILE A 230 13.35 -16.21 7.04
CA ILE A 230 12.96 -17.08 5.93
C ILE A 230 11.46 -16.98 5.70
N LYS A 231 10.63 -17.11 6.76
CA LYS A 231 9.16 -16.98 6.69
C LYS A 231 8.70 -15.65 6.09
N ALA A 232 9.25 -14.56 6.59
CA ALA A 232 8.92 -13.21 6.11
C ALA A 232 9.35 -12.97 4.66
N SER A 233 10.38 -13.66 4.16
CA SER A 233 10.88 -13.50 2.79
C SER A 233 9.88 -13.95 1.72
N TYR A 234 9.05 -14.96 2.01
CA TYR A 234 8.06 -15.48 1.06
C TYR A 234 6.62 -15.04 1.35
N LEU A 235 6.26 -14.76 2.61
CA LEU A 235 4.91 -14.28 2.95
C LEU A 235 4.73 -12.78 2.75
N ASN A 236 5.80 -12.00 2.89
CA ASN A 236 5.75 -10.54 2.83
C ASN A 236 4.84 -9.88 3.91
N ASP A 237 4.53 -10.58 5.02
CA ASP A 237 3.50 -10.19 6.00
C ASP A 237 3.90 -9.09 6.99
N PHE A 238 5.20 -8.93 7.29
CA PHE A 238 5.68 -8.03 8.36
C PHE A 238 6.64 -6.97 7.84
N SER A 239 6.60 -5.75 8.42
CA SER A 239 7.56 -4.69 8.13
C SER A 239 8.84 -4.86 8.95
N ALA A 240 8.70 -5.23 10.23
CA ALA A 240 9.77 -5.60 11.13
C ALA A 240 9.30 -6.69 12.09
N VAL A 241 10.22 -7.54 12.55
CA VAL A 241 9.92 -8.65 13.44
C VAL A 241 11.15 -9.03 14.28
N ALA A 242 10.92 -9.42 15.53
CA ALA A 242 11.98 -9.87 16.43
C ALA A 242 11.48 -11.01 17.34
N VAL A 243 12.37 -11.97 17.61
CA VAL A 243 12.16 -12.96 18.67
C VAL A 243 12.71 -12.37 19.97
N LEU A 244 11.84 -12.18 20.97
CA LEU A 244 12.21 -11.57 22.24
C LEU A 244 12.72 -12.60 23.25
N SER A 245 12.05 -13.75 23.35
CA SER A 245 12.44 -14.83 24.26
C SER A 245 11.86 -16.17 23.80
N THR A 246 12.67 -17.21 23.87
CA THR A 246 12.23 -18.58 23.66
C THR A 246 11.92 -19.23 25.00
N VAL A 247 10.65 -19.57 25.22
CA VAL A 247 10.17 -20.16 26.48
C VAL A 247 10.34 -21.67 26.44
N VAL A 248 9.91 -22.30 25.34
CA VAL A 248 10.08 -23.72 25.05
C VAL A 248 10.76 -23.85 23.68
N GLU A 249 11.91 -24.52 23.65
CA GLU A 249 12.67 -24.80 22.44
C GLU A 249 12.21 -26.12 21.79
N PRO A 250 12.08 -26.18 20.46
CA PRO A 250 11.81 -27.43 19.77
C PRO A 250 12.97 -28.43 19.90
N THR A 251 12.63 -29.71 19.98
CA THR A 251 13.60 -30.80 20.13
C THR A 251 13.62 -31.69 18.89
N VAL A 252 14.56 -32.65 18.83
CA VAL A 252 14.63 -33.63 17.72
C VAL A 252 13.39 -34.52 17.70
N ASP A 253 12.89 -34.90 18.88
CA ASP A 253 11.72 -35.76 19.02
C ASP A 253 10.41 -34.97 18.81
N GLU A 254 10.39 -33.70 19.21
CA GLU A 254 9.25 -32.80 19.09
C GLU A 254 9.64 -31.50 18.33
N PRO A 255 9.82 -31.57 17.00
CA PRO A 255 10.36 -30.46 16.21
C PRO A 255 9.39 -29.28 16.06
N PHE A 256 8.10 -29.50 16.31
CA PHE A 256 7.06 -28.47 16.20
C PHE A 256 6.67 -27.86 17.53
N LEU A 257 7.05 -28.47 18.66
CA LEU A 257 6.71 -27.99 19.99
C LEU A 257 7.56 -26.76 20.31
N SER A 258 6.93 -25.58 20.32
CA SER A 258 7.64 -24.35 20.65
C SER A 258 6.70 -23.33 21.26
N VAL A 259 7.22 -22.57 22.23
CA VAL A 259 6.53 -21.43 22.83
C VAL A 259 7.49 -20.26 22.82
N VAL A 260 7.15 -19.21 22.08
CA VAL A 260 8.06 -18.10 21.76
C VAL A 260 7.34 -16.77 21.94
N VAL A 261 8.01 -15.82 22.60
CA VAL A 261 7.55 -14.43 22.70
C VAL A 261 8.15 -13.64 21.55
N LYS A 262 7.28 -12.99 20.78
CA LYS A 262 7.65 -12.30 19.53
C LYS A 262 7.13 -10.87 19.53
N TRP A 263 7.87 -10.00 18.88
CA TRP A 263 7.44 -8.66 18.54
C TRP A 263 7.31 -8.54 17.02
N MET A 264 6.27 -7.85 16.57
CA MET A 264 6.07 -7.56 15.16
C MET A 264 5.53 -6.15 14.96
N GLU A 265 5.92 -5.56 13.84
CA GLU A 265 5.38 -4.31 13.33
C GLU A 265 4.62 -4.60 12.03
N ILE A 266 3.39 -4.11 11.96
CA ILE A 266 2.55 -4.19 10.75
C ILE A 266 2.57 -2.82 10.08
N ASP A 267 2.90 -2.80 8.79
CA ASP A 267 2.74 -1.61 7.96
C ASP A 267 1.25 -1.39 7.66
N ILE A 268 0.71 -0.28 8.14
CA ILE A 268 -0.67 0.11 7.84
C ILE A 268 -0.64 0.98 6.59
N PRO A 269 -1.55 0.77 5.61
CA PRO A 269 -1.64 1.63 4.45
C PRO A 269 -1.69 3.11 4.84
N GLY A 270 -0.67 3.88 4.42
CA GLY A 270 -0.48 5.30 4.77
C GLY A 270 0.62 5.58 5.80
N ALA A 271 1.21 4.56 6.43
CA ALA A 271 2.32 4.75 7.35
C ALA A 271 3.66 5.01 6.66
N SER A 272 3.93 4.34 5.54
CA SER A 272 5.05 4.66 4.63
C SER A 272 4.99 6.08 4.03
N ILE A 273 3.81 6.71 4.05
CA ILE A 273 3.57 8.10 3.58
C ILE A 273 3.53 9.09 4.79
N GLY A 274 3.72 8.61 6.02
CA GLY A 274 3.79 9.44 7.24
C GLY A 274 2.43 9.97 7.74
N VAL A 275 1.32 9.45 7.22
CA VAL A 275 -0.04 9.87 7.63
C VAL A 275 -0.50 9.12 8.89
N VAL A 276 -0.05 7.89 9.05
CA VAL A 276 -0.40 7.00 10.17
C VAL A 276 0.88 6.44 10.78
N ARG A 277 0.89 6.13 12.08
CA ARG A 277 2.00 5.41 12.70
C ARG A 277 1.78 3.91 12.56
N ASN A 278 2.85 3.16 12.33
CA ASN A 278 2.78 1.71 12.36
C ASN A 278 2.33 1.22 13.73
N ARG A 279 1.60 0.10 13.72
CA ARG A 279 1.18 -0.60 14.93
C ARG A 279 2.16 -1.72 15.19
N ASP A 280 2.63 -1.78 16.42
CA ASP A 280 3.47 -2.84 16.91
C ASP A 280 2.74 -3.69 17.96
N TYR A 281 3.11 -4.97 18.04
CA TYR A 281 2.48 -5.95 18.90
C TYR A 281 3.53 -6.88 19.50
N VAL A 282 3.36 -7.22 20.78
CA VAL A 282 4.05 -8.33 21.43
C VAL A 282 3.04 -9.45 21.63
N TYR A 283 3.40 -10.67 21.23
CA TYR A 283 2.53 -11.83 21.31
C TYR A 283 3.31 -13.08 21.68
N VAL A 284 2.58 -14.05 22.22
CA VAL A 284 3.08 -15.40 22.47
C VAL A 284 2.59 -16.28 21.33
N GLU A 285 3.52 -16.95 20.67
CA GLU A 285 3.23 -17.97 19.68
C GLU A 285 3.51 -19.33 20.29
N SER A 286 2.51 -20.22 20.26
CA SER A 286 2.65 -21.61 20.66
C SER A 286 2.34 -22.50 19.46
N THR A 287 3.23 -23.44 19.18
CA THR A 287 3.02 -24.48 18.16
C THR A 287 3.30 -25.83 18.75
N GLY A 288 2.62 -26.85 18.26
CA GLY A 288 2.77 -28.24 18.69
C GLY A 288 1.75 -29.12 17.99
N ASN A 289 1.95 -30.43 18.11
CA ASN A 289 0.95 -31.41 17.68
C ASN A 289 0.13 -31.81 18.91
N THR A 290 -1.18 -31.99 18.70
CA THR A 290 -2.12 -32.49 19.73
C THR A 290 -2.46 -33.95 19.45
#